data_AF-A0A661BAP6-F1
#
_entry.id   AF-A0A661BAP6-F1
#
_cell.length_a   1.000
_cell.length_b   1.000
_cell.length_c   1.000
_cell.angle_alpha   90.00
_cell.angle_beta   90.00
_cell.angle_gamma   90.00
#
_symmetry.space_group_name_H-M   'P 1'
#
loop_
_entity.id
_entity.type
_entity.pdbx_description
1 polymer ?
#
loop_
_entity_poly.entity_id
_entity_poly.type
_entity_poly.pdbx_seq_one_letter_code
_entity_poly.pdbx_strand_id
1 'polypeptide(L)'
;MKMSRERKIERFDKKYKDKGGFKKFKEMVENLATLEEIGKHFGFSRQNTAGLFRSFFDKGYSIIQKKRQLTKKLEQLKICCDLKELEKQLLEKNKPRSAKKVAYIAVVKELAEKMGYRVCIRRKRSGALEVFINGHKCAISGTSTQTIYHIPKNHPPSIYYRFAVPAKPVDYCIFILDYDGTHTFYIIPHDEIKHLSLITLKTDYHREKGRRGNTSSKYAVFKNRWDLLAKAKPNPEIDELEEELKRITV
;
A
#
# COMPACT_ATOMS: atom_id res chain seq x y z
N MET A 1 23.22 -40.64 -27.59
CA MET A 1 23.99 -39.41 -27.24
C MET A 1 23.04 -38.22 -27.13
N LYS A 2 22.97 -37.53 -25.98
CA LYS A 2 22.23 -36.25 -25.88
C LYS A 2 23.01 -35.17 -26.63
N MET A 3 22.37 -34.45 -27.56
CA MET A 3 22.99 -33.31 -28.25
C MET A 3 23.39 -32.22 -27.24
N SER A 4 24.56 -31.60 -27.45
CA SER A 4 24.99 -30.42 -26.70
C SER A 4 24.02 -29.25 -26.89
N ARG A 5 23.96 -28.36 -25.90
CA ARG A 5 23.11 -27.17 -25.91
C ARG A 5 23.41 -26.27 -27.10
N GLU A 6 24.68 -26.05 -27.42
CA GLU A 6 25.15 -25.24 -28.55
C GLU A 6 24.63 -25.78 -29.88
N ARG A 7 24.77 -27.09 -30.13
CA ARG A 7 24.24 -27.73 -31.35
C ARG A 7 22.71 -27.61 -31.47
N LYS A 8 21.98 -27.62 -30.35
CA LYS A 8 20.53 -27.39 -30.36
C LYS A 8 20.20 -25.94 -30.71
N ILE A 9 20.96 -24.98 -30.18
CA ILE A 9 20.84 -23.55 -30.49
C ILE A 9 21.13 -23.31 -31.98
N GLU A 10 22.24 -23.83 -32.50
CA GLU A 10 22.59 -23.71 -33.92
C GLU A 10 21.51 -24.29 -34.85
N ARG A 11 20.97 -25.47 -34.53
CA ARG A 11 19.86 -26.05 -35.28
C ARG A 11 18.60 -25.19 -35.21
N PHE A 12 18.32 -24.61 -34.05
CA PHE A 12 17.19 -23.71 -33.87
C PHE A 12 17.36 -22.42 -34.69
N ASP A 13 18.54 -21.80 -34.63
CA ASP A 13 18.89 -20.62 -35.41
C ASP A 13 18.80 -20.89 -36.91
N LYS A 14 19.32 -22.02 -37.38
CA LYS A 14 19.23 -22.39 -38.80
C LYS A 14 17.78 -22.56 -39.26
N LYS A 15 16.92 -23.15 -38.42
CA LYS A 15 15.52 -23.41 -38.76
C LYS A 15 14.61 -22.17 -38.63
N TYR A 16 14.92 -21.27 -37.71
CA TYR A 16 14.08 -20.10 -37.38
C TYR A 16 14.80 -18.77 -37.61
N LYS A 17 15.76 -18.75 -38.54
CA LYS A 17 16.56 -17.57 -38.90
C LYS A 17 15.68 -16.36 -39.20
N ASP A 18 14.65 -16.55 -40.02
CA ASP A 18 13.73 -15.48 -40.45
C ASP A 18 12.81 -14.98 -39.32
N LYS A 19 12.74 -15.72 -38.21
CA LYS A 19 11.98 -15.35 -37.01
C LYS A 19 12.86 -14.81 -35.88
N GLY A 20 14.15 -14.56 -36.16
CA GLY A 20 15.14 -14.04 -35.23
C GLY A 20 15.85 -15.09 -34.36
N GLY A 21 15.62 -16.38 -34.63
CA GLY A 21 16.33 -17.50 -34.00
C GLY A 21 16.26 -17.51 -32.47
N PHE A 22 17.29 -18.08 -31.86
CA PHE A 22 17.48 -18.19 -30.42
C PHE A 22 17.60 -16.83 -29.74
N LYS A 23 18.18 -15.83 -30.42
CA LYS A 23 18.24 -14.45 -29.89
C LYS A 23 16.85 -13.92 -29.59
N LYS A 24 15.91 -14.04 -30.54
CA LYS A 24 14.52 -13.62 -30.32
C LYS A 24 13.81 -14.49 -29.28
N PHE A 25 14.09 -15.79 -29.24
CA PHE A 25 13.56 -16.68 -28.21
C PHE A 25 13.96 -16.21 -26.81
N LYS A 26 15.26 -15.92 -26.61
CA LYS A 26 15.82 -15.43 -25.35
C LYS A 26 15.21 -14.07 -24.97
N GLU A 27 15.09 -13.14 -25.91
CA GLU A 27 14.46 -11.83 -25.70
C GLU A 27 13.00 -11.97 -25.22
N MET A 28 12.20 -12.84 -25.85
CA MET A 28 10.81 -13.06 -25.42
C MET A 28 10.73 -13.65 -24.00
N VAL A 29 11.65 -14.53 -23.64
CA VAL A 29 11.77 -15.08 -22.28
C VAL A 29 12.13 -13.98 -21.28
N GLU A 30 13.10 -13.13 -21.60
CA GLU A 30 13.52 -12.00 -20.77
C GLU A 30 12.39 -11.00 -20.56
N ASN A 31 11.55 -10.80 -21.58
CA ASN A 31 10.32 -9.99 -21.54
C ASN A 31 9.12 -10.70 -20.89
N LEU A 32 9.33 -11.87 -20.26
CA LEU A 32 8.31 -12.62 -19.52
C LEU A 32 7.10 -13.08 -20.36
N ALA A 33 7.28 -13.30 -21.67
CA ALA A 33 6.25 -13.80 -22.57
C ALA A 33 5.65 -15.14 -22.09
N THR A 34 4.45 -15.51 -22.54
CA THR A 34 3.89 -16.84 -22.29
C THR A 34 4.51 -17.90 -23.21
N LEU A 35 4.47 -19.18 -22.81
CA LEU A 35 4.84 -20.29 -23.70
C LEU A 35 3.97 -20.34 -24.98
N GLU A 36 2.73 -19.86 -24.89
CA GLU A 36 1.81 -19.75 -26.02
C GLU A 36 2.21 -18.62 -26.98
N GLU A 37 2.59 -17.45 -26.46
CA GLU A 37 3.13 -16.34 -27.28
C GLU A 37 4.41 -16.76 -28.00
N ILE A 38 5.36 -17.37 -27.27
CA ILE A 38 6.60 -17.86 -27.87
C ILE A 38 6.29 -18.96 -28.89
N GLY A 39 5.43 -19.92 -28.53
CA GLY A 39 5.01 -20.99 -29.43
C GLY A 39 4.36 -20.45 -30.70
N LYS A 40 3.45 -19.48 -30.59
CA LYS A 40 2.79 -18.82 -31.71
C LYS A 40 3.78 -18.08 -32.61
N HIS A 41 4.73 -17.34 -32.04
CA HIS A 41 5.77 -16.64 -32.81
C HIS A 41 6.55 -17.63 -33.69
N PHE A 42 7.05 -18.71 -33.10
CA PHE A 42 7.88 -19.67 -33.82
C PHE A 42 7.10 -20.74 -34.59
N GLY A 43 5.81 -20.93 -34.30
CA GLY A 43 4.91 -21.89 -34.95
C GLY A 43 4.91 -23.28 -34.30
N PHE A 44 5.07 -23.39 -32.98
CA PHE A 44 4.98 -24.66 -32.25
C PHE A 44 3.87 -24.66 -31.21
N SER A 45 3.49 -25.86 -30.78
CA SER A 45 2.65 -26.05 -29.61
C SER A 45 3.36 -25.59 -28.32
N ARG A 46 2.54 -25.22 -27.33
CA ARG A 46 2.99 -24.88 -25.97
C ARG A 46 3.93 -25.93 -25.36
N GLN A 47 3.64 -27.22 -25.57
CA GLN A 47 4.44 -28.34 -25.05
C GLN A 47 5.84 -28.38 -25.67
N ASN A 48 5.94 -28.15 -26.98
CA ASN A 48 7.23 -28.07 -27.67
C ASN A 48 8.03 -26.86 -27.20
N THR A 49 7.39 -25.70 -27.02
CA THR A 49 8.04 -24.52 -26.44
C THR A 49 8.61 -24.80 -25.05
N ALA A 50 7.86 -25.51 -24.20
CA ALA A 50 8.34 -25.88 -22.86
C ALA A 50 9.57 -26.81 -22.93
N GLY A 51 9.56 -27.78 -23.85
CA GLY A 51 10.69 -28.68 -24.09
C GLY A 51 11.94 -27.96 -24.60
N LEU A 52 11.76 -26.99 -25.50
CA LEU A 52 12.83 -26.13 -26.01
C LEU A 52 13.40 -25.25 -24.91
N PHE A 53 12.55 -24.57 -24.13
CA PHE A 53 12.98 -23.77 -22.99
C PHE A 53 13.83 -24.58 -22.02
N ARG A 54 13.36 -25.78 -21.63
CA ARG A 54 14.11 -26.67 -20.74
C ARG A 54 15.45 -27.07 -21.33
N SER A 55 15.49 -27.31 -22.64
CA SER A 55 16.72 -27.67 -23.35
C SER A 55 17.71 -26.51 -23.49
N PHE A 56 17.24 -25.26 -23.49
CA PHE A 56 18.05 -24.07 -23.68
C PHE A 56 18.48 -23.39 -22.38
N PHE A 57 17.79 -23.62 -21.26
CA PHE A 57 18.07 -22.92 -20.00
C PHE A 57 18.29 -23.88 -18.82
N ASP A 58 18.19 -25.20 -19.05
CA ASP A 58 18.33 -26.26 -18.04
C ASP A 58 17.40 -26.07 -16.82
N LYS A 59 16.32 -25.30 -16.99
CA LYS A 59 15.32 -24.95 -15.97
C LYS A 59 13.91 -25.14 -16.51
N GLY A 60 12.94 -25.30 -15.62
CA GLY A 60 11.52 -25.30 -15.99
C GLY A 60 10.97 -23.89 -16.21
N TYR A 61 9.95 -23.76 -17.07
CA TYR A 61 9.30 -22.45 -17.33
C TYR A 61 8.58 -21.85 -16.10
N SER A 62 8.42 -22.64 -15.04
CA SER A 62 7.86 -22.18 -13.76
C SER A 62 8.64 -20.99 -13.18
N ILE A 63 9.93 -20.84 -13.47
CA ILE A 63 10.73 -19.68 -13.04
C ILE A 63 10.22 -18.37 -13.65
N ILE A 64 9.86 -18.39 -14.95
CA ILE A 64 9.35 -17.22 -15.67
C ILE A 64 7.93 -16.92 -15.20
N GLN A 65 7.12 -17.97 -15.00
CA GLN A 65 5.78 -17.81 -14.45
C GLN A 65 5.82 -17.19 -13.05
N LYS A 66 6.73 -17.65 -12.18
CA LYS A 66 6.95 -17.07 -10.85
C LYS A 66 7.40 -15.62 -10.95
N LYS A 67 8.41 -15.31 -11.78
CA LYS A 67 8.89 -13.94 -12.01
C LYS A 67 7.76 -13.01 -12.46
N ARG A 68 6.92 -13.45 -13.41
CA ARG A 68 5.75 -12.68 -13.87
C ARG A 68 4.71 -12.44 -12.78
N GLN A 69 4.44 -13.45 -11.94
CA GLN A 69 3.53 -13.29 -10.80
C GLN A 69 4.07 -12.26 -9.79
N LEU A 70 5.37 -12.31 -9.50
CA LEU A 70 6.04 -11.36 -8.61
C LEU A 70 6.03 -9.95 -9.20
N THR A 71 6.37 -9.77 -10.48
CA THR A 71 6.31 -8.47 -11.17
C THR A 71 4.91 -7.89 -11.11
N LYS A 72 3.88 -8.68 -11.46
CA LYS A 72 2.48 -8.23 -11.40
C LYS A 72 2.07 -7.86 -9.98
N LYS A 73 2.50 -8.63 -8.98
CA LYS A 73 2.25 -8.31 -7.58
C LYS A 73 2.90 -6.98 -7.21
N LEU A 74 4.17 -6.79 -7.55
CA LEU A 74 4.93 -5.56 -7.31
C LEU A 74 4.25 -4.34 -7.96
N GLU A 75 3.83 -4.46 -9.23
CA GLU A 75 3.09 -3.41 -9.93
C GLU A 75 1.78 -3.08 -9.21
N GLN A 76 1.02 -4.08 -8.80
CA GLN A 76 -0.20 -3.87 -8.01
C GLN A 76 0.07 -3.17 -6.66
N LEU A 77 1.21 -3.43 -6.03
CA LEU A 77 1.62 -2.73 -4.81
C LEU A 77 2.06 -1.28 -5.08
N LYS A 78 2.52 -0.97 -6.30
CA LYS A 78 2.97 0.35 -6.74
C LYS A 78 1.83 1.22 -7.29
N ILE A 79 0.73 0.63 -7.78
CA ILE A 79 -0.44 1.38 -8.25
C ILE A 79 -1.10 2.09 -7.06
N CYS A 80 -0.99 3.41 -7.04
CA CYS A 80 -1.74 4.26 -6.13
C CYS A 80 -3.22 4.25 -6.53
N CYS A 81 -4.10 3.93 -5.58
CA CYS A 81 -5.53 4.07 -5.81
C CYS A 81 -5.87 5.55 -6.07
N ASP A 82 -6.61 5.83 -7.15
CA ASP A 82 -7.24 7.13 -7.33
C ASP A 82 -8.35 7.27 -6.27
N LEU A 83 -8.10 8.14 -5.29
CA LEU A 83 -9.02 8.34 -4.18
C LEU A 83 -10.24 9.15 -4.58
N LYS A 84 -10.12 10.10 -5.52
CA LYS A 84 -11.22 10.96 -5.93
C LYS A 84 -12.27 10.15 -6.69
N GLU A 85 -11.81 9.35 -7.64
CA GLU A 85 -12.68 8.45 -8.40
C GLU A 85 -13.31 7.39 -7.48
N LEU A 86 -12.56 6.84 -6.53
CA LEU A 86 -13.10 5.89 -5.55
C LEU A 86 -14.17 6.53 -4.64
N GLU A 87 -13.97 7.77 -4.21
CA GLU A 87 -14.93 8.52 -3.40
C GLU A 87 -16.25 8.70 -4.18
N LYS A 88 -16.17 9.16 -5.43
CA LYS A 88 -17.32 9.32 -6.31
C LYS A 88 -18.10 8.00 -6.47
N GLN A 89 -17.40 6.91 -6.79
CA GLN A 89 -18.00 5.58 -6.91
C GLN A 89 -18.67 5.09 -5.62
N LEU A 90 -18.14 5.46 -4.45
CA LEU A 90 -18.75 5.10 -3.15
C LEU A 90 -20.00 5.92 -2.87
N LEU A 91 -20.04 7.19 -3.27
CA LEU A 91 -21.23 8.03 -3.17
C LEU A 91 -22.36 7.54 -4.08
N GLU A 92 -22.04 7.21 -5.34
CA GLU A 92 -22.98 6.61 -6.30
C GLU A 92 -23.59 5.30 -5.77
N LYS A 93 -22.81 4.52 -5.01
CA LYS A 93 -23.26 3.28 -4.37
C LYS A 93 -23.95 3.49 -3.02
N ASN A 94 -24.28 4.73 -2.65
CA ASN A 94 -24.89 5.13 -1.39
C ASN A 94 -24.10 4.63 -0.15
N LYS A 95 -22.77 4.75 -0.17
CA LYS A 95 -21.86 4.40 0.94
C LYS A 95 -21.16 5.63 1.52
N PRO A 96 -21.91 6.61 2.07
CA PRO A 96 -21.36 7.91 2.48
C PRO A 96 -20.29 7.80 3.58
N ARG A 97 -20.44 6.86 4.53
CA ARG A 97 -19.42 6.63 5.58
C ARG A 97 -18.08 6.16 5.00
N SER A 98 -18.11 5.34 3.95
CA SER A 98 -16.90 4.87 3.29
C SER A 98 -16.28 5.98 2.45
N ALA A 99 -17.10 6.75 1.73
CA ALA A 99 -16.66 7.93 0.97
C ALA A 99 -15.97 8.96 1.89
N LYS A 100 -16.58 9.30 3.03
CA LYS A 100 -15.98 10.20 4.04
C LYS A 100 -14.63 9.70 4.54
N LYS A 101 -14.49 8.39 4.77
CA LYS A 101 -13.19 7.80 5.14
C LYS A 101 -12.15 7.96 4.02
N VAL A 102 -12.55 7.78 2.76
CA VAL A 102 -11.66 7.99 1.61
C VAL A 102 -11.23 9.45 1.49
N ALA A 103 -12.15 10.40 1.68
CA ALA A 103 -11.85 11.83 1.69
C ALA A 103 -10.79 12.19 2.75
N TYR A 104 -10.92 11.67 3.97
CA TYR A 104 -9.92 11.87 5.02
C TYR A 104 -8.56 11.23 4.70
N ILE A 105 -8.56 10.05 4.05
CA ILE A 105 -7.31 9.45 3.55
C ILE A 105 -6.67 10.35 2.50
N ALA A 106 -7.46 10.98 1.62
CA ALA A 106 -6.96 11.90 0.60
C ALA A 106 -6.32 13.15 1.23
N VAL A 107 -6.95 13.73 2.26
CA VAL A 107 -6.38 14.86 3.02
C VAL A 107 -5.03 14.48 3.65
N VAL A 108 -4.95 13.33 4.32
CA VAL A 108 -3.70 12.86 4.94
C VAL A 108 -2.63 12.58 3.88
N LYS A 109 -3.01 11.97 2.74
CA LYS A 109 -2.10 11.72 1.63
C LYS A 109 -1.49 13.02 1.13
N GLU A 110 -2.33 13.99 0.78
CA GLU A 110 -1.88 15.27 0.23
C GLU A 110 -0.95 16.01 1.20
N LEU A 111 -1.31 16.05 2.49
CA LEU A 111 -0.49 16.71 3.50
C LEU A 111 0.85 15.98 3.71
N ALA A 112 0.85 14.64 3.82
CA ALA A 112 2.06 13.86 3.97
C ALA A 112 2.99 13.97 2.75
N GLU A 113 2.44 13.95 1.53
CA GLU A 113 3.21 14.15 0.29
C GLU A 113 3.81 15.57 0.22
N LYS A 114 3.06 16.61 0.63
CA LYS A 114 3.59 17.99 0.73
C LYS A 114 4.74 18.11 1.73
N MET A 115 4.76 17.27 2.78
CA MET A 115 5.85 17.20 3.75
C MET A 115 7.03 16.34 3.28
N GLY A 116 6.99 15.82 2.04
CA GLY A 116 8.05 14.99 1.46
C GLY A 116 8.00 13.52 1.88
N TYR A 117 6.91 13.06 2.50
CA TYR A 117 6.77 11.65 2.87
C TYR A 117 6.29 10.81 1.69
N ARG A 118 6.83 9.59 1.59
CA ARG A 118 6.38 8.60 0.62
C ARG A 118 5.06 7.98 1.09
N VAL A 119 3.96 8.26 0.40
CA VAL A 119 2.66 7.66 0.69
C VAL A 119 2.34 6.56 -0.31
N CYS A 120 1.93 5.39 0.18
CA CYS A 120 1.45 4.29 -0.64
C CYS A 120 0.08 3.85 -0.13
N ILE A 121 -0.91 3.76 -1.02
CA ILE A 121 -2.27 3.34 -0.68
C ILE A 121 -2.63 2.12 -1.50
N ARG A 122 -2.91 1.03 -0.79
CA ARG A 122 -3.24 -0.27 -1.38
C ARG A 122 -4.70 -0.59 -1.15
N ARG A 123 -5.37 -1.14 -2.16
CA ARG A 123 -6.73 -1.63 -2.04
C ARG A 123 -6.72 -3.14 -1.85
N LYS A 124 -7.26 -3.63 -0.73
CA LYS A 124 -7.47 -5.06 -0.50
C LYS A 124 -8.50 -5.63 -1.46
N ARG A 125 -8.51 -6.96 -1.61
CA ARG A 125 -9.60 -7.69 -2.27
C ARG A 125 -10.98 -7.37 -1.69
N SER A 126 -11.06 -7.13 -0.38
CA SER A 126 -12.31 -6.70 0.29
C SER A 126 -12.74 -5.27 -0.05
N GLY A 127 -11.94 -4.52 -0.81
CA GLY A 127 -12.14 -3.11 -1.12
C GLY A 127 -11.65 -2.15 -0.03
N ALA A 128 -11.23 -2.65 1.14
CA ALA A 128 -10.66 -1.81 2.20
C ALA A 128 -9.29 -1.24 1.78
N LEU A 129 -9.03 0.00 2.16
CA LEU A 129 -7.75 0.67 1.90
C LEU A 129 -6.75 0.42 3.04
N GLU A 130 -5.51 0.13 2.68
CA GLU A 130 -4.35 0.18 3.56
C GLU A 130 -3.47 1.36 3.16
N VAL A 131 -3.06 2.14 4.14
CA VAL A 131 -2.26 3.34 3.92
C VAL A 131 -0.92 3.13 4.59
N PHE A 132 0.15 3.41 3.84
CA PHE A 132 1.52 3.36 4.30
C PHE A 132 2.15 4.74 4.12
N ILE A 133 2.76 5.29 5.16
CA ILE A 133 3.48 6.57 5.13
C ILE A 133 4.91 6.28 5.55
N ASN A 134 5.87 6.50 4.65
CA ASN A 134 7.28 6.15 4.85
C ASN A 134 7.47 4.69 5.31
N GLY A 135 6.64 3.78 4.80
CA GLY A 135 6.66 2.35 5.16
C GLY A 135 5.90 1.99 6.44
N HIS A 136 5.49 2.96 7.26
CA HIS A 136 4.65 2.73 8.43
C HIS A 136 3.20 2.50 8.02
N LYS A 137 2.61 1.41 8.51
CA LYS A 137 1.19 1.11 8.31
C LYS A 137 0.34 2.02 9.20
N CYS A 138 -0.50 2.84 8.58
CA CYS A 138 -1.31 3.83 9.28
C CYS A 138 -2.81 3.49 9.19
N ALA A 139 -3.51 3.53 10.34
CA ALA A 139 -4.96 3.58 10.36
C ALA A 139 -5.42 5.04 10.39
N ILE A 140 -6.26 5.43 9.43
CA ILE A 140 -6.77 6.81 9.33
C ILE A 140 -8.25 6.82 9.68
N SER A 141 -8.64 7.73 10.58
CA SER A 141 -10.03 7.99 10.95
C SER A 141 -10.23 9.48 11.17
N GLY A 142 -11.29 10.02 10.58
CA GLY A 142 -11.65 11.42 10.77
C GLY A 142 -13.11 11.55 11.18
N THR A 143 -13.41 12.61 11.93
CA THR A 143 -14.79 12.95 12.25
C THR A 143 -14.95 14.45 12.43
N SER A 144 -16.10 14.94 11.96
CA SER A 144 -16.61 16.28 12.24
C SER A 144 -17.64 16.29 13.38
N THR A 145 -18.01 15.11 13.88
CA THR A 145 -19.02 14.97 14.93
C THR A 145 -18.40 15.25 16.30
N GLN A 146 -18.92 16.28 16.94
CA GLN A 146 -18.58 16.70 18.29
C GLN A 146 -19.46 15.99 19.32
N THR A 147 -18.90 15.66 20.48
CA THR A 147 -19.60 15.12 21.64
C THR A 147 -19.34 16.00 22.85
N ILE A 148 -20.41 16.47 23.50
CA ILE A 148 -20.33 17.22 24.74
C ILE A 148 -20.35 16.21 25.89
N TYR A 149 -19.31 16.20 26.72
CA TYR A 149 -19.20 15.23 27.83
C TYR A 149 -19.64 15.82 29.18
N HIS A 150 -19.44 17.13 29.38
CA HIS A 150 -19.73 17.80 30.64
C HIS A 150 -20.14 19.25 30.36
N ILE A 151 -21.21 19.68 31.02
CA ILE A 151 -21.69 21.07 31.03
C ILE A 151 -21.49 21.61 32.45
N PRO A 152 -20.29 22.12 32.75
CA PRO A 152 -20.01 22.72 34.05
C PRO A 152 -20.89 23.97 34.30
N LYS A 153 -21.33 24.15 35.55
CA LYS A 153 -22.00 25.40 35.98
C LYS A 153 -20.97 26.54 35.88
N ASN A 154 -21.27 27.58 35.09
CA ASN A 154 -20.43 28.76 34.83
C ASN A 154 -19.18 28.57 33.95
N HIS A 155 -19.07 27.46 33.21
CA HIS A 155 -17.99 27.29 32.23
C HIS A 155 -18.54 26.76 30.90
N PRO A 156 -17.87 27.05 29.77
CA PRO A 156 -18.29 26.51 28.48
C PRO A 156 -18.21 24.97 28.48
N PRO A 157 -19.09 24.29 27.71
CA PRO A 157 -19.08 22.83 27.62
C PRO A 157 -17.75 22.32 27.09
N SER A 158 -17.26 21.22 27.67
CA SER A 158 -16.09 20.54 27.12
C SER A 158 -16.49 19.68 25.94
N ILE A 159 -16.02 20.08 24.76
CA ILE A 159 -16.25 19.40 23.48
C ILE A 159 -15.13 18.39 23.24
N TYR A 160 -15.51 17.17 22.83
CA TYR A 160 -14.60 16.09 22.48
C TYR A 160 -14.99 15.44 21.15
N TYR A 161 -14.01 14.80 20.53
CA TYR A 161 -14.16 13.95 19.36
C TYR A 161 -13.90 12.52 19.77
N ARG A 162 -14.77 11.59 19.34
CA ARG A 162 -14.68 10.17 19.70
C ARG A 162 -14.27 9.35 18.49
N PHE A 163 -13.30 8.48 18.68
CA PHE A 163 -12.84 7.55 17.66
C PHE A 163 -12.81 6.13 18.20
N ALA A 164 -13.16 5.17 17.34
CA ALA A 164 -12.87 3.77 17.57
C ALA A 164 -11.39 3.51 17.32
N VAL A 165 -10.74 2.85 18.27
CA VAL A 165 -9.36 2.39 18.09
C VAL A 165 -9.40 1.11 17.24
N PRO A 166 -8.58 1.01 16.18
CA PRO A 166 -8.55 -0.17 15.35
C PRO A 166 -8.08 -1.39 16.15
N ALA A 167 -8.85 -2.47 16.09
CA ALA A 167 -8.47 -3.76 16.69
C ALA A 167 -7.31 -4.43 15.93
N LYS A 168 -7.15 -4.12 14.64
CA LYS A 168 -6.07 -4.69 13.82
C LYS A 168 -4.76 -3.94 14.10
N PRO A 169 -3.63 -4.66 14.22
CA PRO A 169 -2.34 -4.02 14.45
C PRO A 169 -1.93 -3.15 13.27
N VAL A 170 -1.50 -1.94 13.61
CA VAL A 170 -0.92 -0.92 12.72
C VAL A 170 0.24 -0.25 13.46
N ASP A 171 1.12 0.45 12.77
CA ASP A 171 2.22 1.17 13.45
C ASP A 171 1.66 2.44 14.12
N TYR A 172 0.84 3.20 13.40
CA TYR A 172 0.26 4.46 13.88
C TYR A 172 -1.24 4.58 13.59
N CYS A 173 -1.95 5.26 14.49
CA CYS A 173 -3.31 5.74 14.28
C CYS A 173 -3.28 7.25 14.04
N ILE A 174 -3.85 7.69 12.92
CA ILE A 174 -4.00 9.10 12.55
C ILE A 174 -5.47 9.47 12.72
N PHE A 175 -5.76 10.26 13.74
CA PHE A 175 -7.09 10.80 14.00
C PHE A 175 -7.19 12.23 13.51
N ILE A 176 -8.22 12.52 12.71
CA ILE A 176 -8.46 13.84 12.13
C ILE A 176 -9.70 14.43 12.80
N LEU A 177 -9.51 15.54 13.50
CA LEU A 177 -10.59 16.34 14.05
C LEU A 177 -10.87 17.43 13.02
N ASP A 178 -12.10 17.39 12.51
CA ASP A 178 -12.58 18.30 11.48
C ASP A 178 -13.50 19.32 12.14
N TYR A 179 -13.07 20.58 12.18
CA TYR A 179 -13.81 21.66 12.81
C TYR A 179 -13.69 22.94 11.99
N ASP A 180 -14.82 23.46 11.54
CA ASP A 180 -14.89 24.76 10.84
C ASP A 180 -13.91 24.87 9.66
N GLY A 181 -13.81 23.80 8.86
CA GLY A 181 -12.89 23.71 7.73
C GLY A 181 -11.41 23.52 8.10
N THR A 182 -11.07 23.50 9.38
CA THR A 182 -9.71 23.22 9.87
C THR A 182 -9.55 21.76 10.26
N HIS A 183 -8.36 21.22 9.99
CA HIS A 183 -8.00 19.85 10.33
C HIS A 183 -6.92 19.82 11.41
N THR A 184 -7.22 19.19 12.55
CA THR A 184 -6.22 18.86 13.56
C THR A 184 -5.91 17.38 13.51
N PHE A 185 -4.63 17.02 13.44
CA PHE A 185 -4.17 15.65 13.35
C PHE A 185 -3.64 15.17 14.70
N TYR A 186 -3.96 13.94 15.10
CA TYR A 186 -3.29 13.23 16.18
C TYR A 186 -2.65 11.98 15.61
N ILE A 187 -1.33 11.88 15.72
CA ILE A 187 -0.55 10.75 15.20
C ILE A 187 -0.02 9.98 16.40
N ILE A 188 -0.72 8.90 16.75
CA ILE A 188 -0.49 8.16 17.99
C ILE A 188 0.02 6.75 17.64
N PRO A 189 1.15 6.30 18.21
CA PRO A 189 1.58 4.91 18.06
C PRO A 189 0.47 3.96 18.52
N HIS A 190 0.20 2.89 17.75
CA HIS A 190 -0.89 1.98 18.09
C HIS A 190 -0.68 1.32 19.45
N ASP A 191 0.57 0.99 19.79
CA ASP A 191 0.93 0.36 21.07
C ASP A 191 0.52 1.17 22.30
N GLU A 192 0.47 2.50 22.20
CA GLU A 192 0.06 3.40 23.29
C GLU A 192 -1.45 3.34 23.57
N ILE A 193 -2.25 2.90 22.60
CA ILE A 193 -3.71 2.97 22.65
C ILE A 193 -4.42 1.65 22.35
N LYS A 194 -3.68 0.58 21.99
CA LYS A 194 -4.24 -0.72 21.59
C LYS A 194 -5.12 -1.39 22.63
N HIS A 195 -4.96 -1.03 23.90
CA HIS A 195 -5.77 -1.53 25.02
C HIS A 195 -7.13 -0.83 25.15
N LEU A 196 -7.37 0.24 24.38
CA LEU A 196 -8.61 1.00 24.40
C LEU A 196 -9.53 0.58 23.24
N SER A 197 -10.83 0.61 23.48
CA SER A 197 -11.83 0.47 22.40
C SER A 197 -12.19 1.82 21.78
N LEU A 198 -12.16 2.89 22.58
CA LEU A 198 -12.49 4.25 22.18
C LEU A 198 -11.46 5.24 22.74
N ILE A 199 -11.17 6.28 21.97
CA ILE A 199 -10.34 7.41 22.38
C ILE A 199 -11.11 8.72 22.23
N THR A 200 -10.90 9.64 23.17
CA THR A 200 -11.45 11.00 23.17
C THR A 200 -10.34 12.02 22.98
N LEU A 201 -10.51 12.88 21.98
CA LEU A 201 -9.55 13.92 21.61
C LEU A 201 -10.22 15.30 21.62
N LYS A 202 -9.46 16.37 21.78
CA LYS A 202 -9.96 17.76 21.73
C LYS A 202 -9.16 18.55 20.69
N THR A 203 -9.76 19.57 20.11
CA THR A 203 -9.02 20.52 19.27
C THR A 203 -8.04 21.30 20.14
N ASP A 204 -8.53 21.89 21.23
CA ASP A 204 -7.71 22.71 22.14
C ASP A 204 -7.78 22.24 23.59
N TYR A 205 -6.61 22.32 24.24
CA TYR A 205 -6.43 22.06 25.66
C TYR A 205 -6.06 23.37 26.35
N HIS A 206 -6.99 24.33 26.37
CA HIS A 206 -6.79 25.53 27.18
C HIS A 206 -6.74 25.13 28.66
N ARG A 207 -5.74 25.67 29.39
CA ARG A 207 -5.72 25.62 30.84
C ARG A 207 -6.88 26.46 31.34
N GLU A 208 -7.88 25.85 31.96
CA GLU A 208 -8.87 26.61 32.71
C GLU A 208 -8.13 27.36 33.84
N LYS A 209 -8.15 28.70 33.80
CA LYS A 209 -7.59 29.54 34.88
C LYS A 209 -8.17 29.05 36.22
N GLY A 210 -7.30 28.64 37.13
CA GLY A 210 -7.68 28.25 38.50
C GLY A 210 -7.71 26.74 38.80
N ARG A 211 -7.61 25.84 37.81
CA ARG A 211 -7.45 24.40 38.10
C ARG A 211 -6.00 24.05 38.44
N ARG A 212 -5.75 23.62 39.68
CA ARG A 212 -4.49 22.98 40.10
C ARG A 212 -4.43 21.57 39.49
N GLY A 213 -3.66 21.40 38.42
CA GLY A 213 -3.46 20.13 37.74
C GLY A 213 -2.94 20.27 36.31
N ASN A 214 -2.45 19.18 35.72
CA ASN A 214 -2.07 19.12 34.32
C ASN A 214 -3.35 18.93 33.48
N THR A 215 -3.90 20.01 32.93
CA THR A 215 -5.16 19.99 32.15
C THR A 215 -4.98 19.53 30.70
N SER A 216 -3.75 19.22 30.27
CA SER A 216 -3.51 18.63 28.96
C SER A 216 -3.89 17.15 28.99
N SER A 217 -4.67 16.70 27.99
CA SER A 217 -4.84 15.27 27.76
C SER A 217 -3.47 14.63 27.57
N LYS A 218 -3.30 13.39 28.05
CA LYS A 218 -2.08 12.62 27.80
C LYS A 218 -1.76 12.47 26.30
N TYR A 219 -2.75 12.63 25.42
CA TYR A 219 -2.57 12.57 23.97
C TYR A 219 -2.21 13.90 23.31
N ALA A 220 -2.23 15.01 24.04
CA ALA A 220 -1.89 16.33 23.51
C ALA A 220 -0.46 16.35 22.91
N VAL A 221 0.44 15.53 23.46
CA VAL A 221 1.82 15.38 22.99
C VAL A 221 1.93 14.82 21.56
N PHE A 222 0.86 14.20 21.05
CA PHE A 222 0.75 13.61 19.71
C PHE A 222 0.04 14.50 18.69
N LYS A 223 -0.43 15.70 19.11
CA LYS A 223 -1.09 16.67 18.23
C LYS A 223 -0.09 17.14 17.17
N ASN A 224 -0.43 16.95 15.90
CA ASN A 224 0.33 17.32 14.70
C ASN A 224 1.78 16.79 14.67
N ARG A 225 2.06 15.66 15.34
CA ARG A 225 3.39 15.04 15.40
C ARG A 225 3.74 14.21 14.17
N TRP A 226 3.79 14.87 13.02
CA TRP A 226 4.16 14.27 11.74
C TRP A 226 5.61 13.74 11.72
N ASP A 227 6.47 14.32 12.55
CA ASP A 227 7.86 13.90 12.76
C ASP A 227 7.98 12.41 13.18
N LEU A 228 6.96 11.85 13.84
CA LEU A 228 6.91 10.43 14.19
C LEU A 228 6.93 9.49 12.97
N LEU A 229 6.48 9.98 11.81
CA LEU A 229 6.45 9.25 10.54
C LEU A 229 7.67 9.56 9.67
N ALA A 230 8.58 10.45 10.09
CA ALA A 230 9.68 10.92 9.24
C ALA A 230 10.71 9.82 8.96
N LYS A 231 10.98 8.94 9.94
CA LYS A 231 11.95 7.85 9.75
C LYS A 231 11.37 6.78 8.83
N ALA A 232 11.92 6.66 7.63
CA ALA A 232 11.56 5.62 6.70
C ALA A 232 11.78 4.23 7.31
N LYS A 233 10.72 3.42 7.28
CA LYS A 233 10.76 1.99 7.55
C LYS A 233 10.85 1.29 6.18
N PRO A 234 11.76 0.33 6.00
CA PRO A 234 11.70 -0.54 4.82
C PRO A 234 10.30 -1.16 4.74
N ASN A 235 9.75 -1.28 3.54
CA ASN A 235 8.46 -1.94 3.35
C ASN A 235 8.79 -3.40 3.11
N PRO A 236 8.76 -4.27 4.14
CA PRO A 236 9.30 -5.62 4.04
C PRO A 236 8.69 -6.37 2.87
N GLU A 237 7.40 -6.17 2.58
CA GLU A 237 6.76 -6.86 1.45
C GLU A 237 7.26 -6.37 0.07
N ILE A 238 7.55 -5.08 -0.11
CA ILE A 238 8.12 -4.61 -1.39
C ILE A 238 9.57 -5.05 -1.49
N ASP A 239 10.33 -4.85 -0.42
CA ASP A 239 11.76 -5.14 -0.40
C ASP A 239 12.02 -6.65 -0.58
N GLU A 240 11.24 -7.51 0.08
CA GLU A 240 11.24 -8.97 -0.11
C GLU A 240 10.90 -9.36 -1.55
N LEU A 241 9.87 -8.73 -2.16
CA LEU A 241 9.49 -9.02 -3.54
C LEU A 241 10.56 -8.57 -4.53
N GLU A 242 11.18 -7.41 -4.32
CA GLU A 242 12.27 -6.92 -5.17
C GLU A 242 13.53 -7.79 -5.02
N GLU A 243 13.86 -8.25 -3.80
CA GLU A 243 14.92 -9.21 -3.59
C GLU A 243 14.63 -10.57 -4.22
N GLU A 244 13.43 -11.10 -4.04
CA GLU A 244 13.03 -12.38 -4.62
C GLU A 244 13.06 -12.31 -6.16
N LEU A 245 12.67 -11.17 -6.74
CA LEU A 245 12.76 -10.94 -8.18
C LEU A 245 14.23 -10.93 -8.67
N LYS A 246 15.15 -10.32 -7.91
CA LYS A 246 16.59 -10.29 -8.22
C LYS A 246 17.21 -11.69 -8.16
N ARG A 247 16.73 -12.56 -7.27
CA ARG A 247 17.21 -13.96 -7.15
C ARG A 247 16.80 -14.83 -8.34
N ILE A 248 15.76 -14.47 -9.10
CA ILE A 248 15.33 -15.21 -10.28
C ILE A 248 16.14 -14.77 -11.51
N THR A 249 17.28 -15.41 -11.70
CA THR A 249 18.07 -15.34 -12.94
C THR A 249 17.62 -16.41 -13.92
N VAL A 250 17.44 -16.01 -15.18
CA VAL A 250 17.12 -16.91 -16.29
C VAL A 250 18.41 -17.51 -16.81
#